data_AF-T1XF76-F1
#
_entry.id   AF-T1XF76-F1
#
_cell.length_a   1.000
_cell.length_b   1.000
_cell.length_c   1.000
_cell.angle_alpha   90.00
_cell.angle_beta   90.00
_cell.angle_gamma   90.00
#
_symmetry.space_group_name_H-M   'P 1'
#
loop_
_entity.id
_entity.type
_entity.pdbx_description
1 polymer ?
#
loop_
_entity_poly.entity_id
_entity_poly.type
_entity_poly.pdbx_seq_one_letter_code
_entity_poly.pdbx_strand_id
1 'polypeptide(L)'
;MRLGTAPSLSCPMALSFFMWERHALQPAARQRFGQPVVAIEHLGSYACRNVNRGEGAVPGASRSRHATADALDVASLTLAGGYDMCR
;
A
#
# COMPACT_ATOMS: atom_id res chain seq x y z
N MET A 1 -3.20 -12.28 -6.78
CA MET A 1 -3.26 -11.12 -5.89
C MET A 1 -4.07 -10.03 -6.56
N ARG A 2 -5.25 -9.70 -6.03
CA ARG A 2 -6.07 -8.57 -6.50
C ARG A 2 -5.71 -7.31 -5.72
N LEU A 3 -5.48 -6.20 -6.41
CA LEU A 3 -5.33 -4.88 -5.79
C LEU A 3 -6.61 -4.12 -6.11
N GLY A 4 -7.44 -3.83 -5.10
CA GLY A 4 -8.73 -3.13 -5.16
C GLY A 4 -9.05 -2.42 -6.48
N THR A 5 -8.96 -1.10 -6.48
CA THR A 5 -8.82 -0.30 -7.72
C THR A 5 -7.39 -0.42 -8.25
N ALA A 6 -7.17 -0.23 -9.55
CA ALA A 6 -5.81 -0.24 -10.09
C ALA A 6 -5.00 0.99 -9.59
N PRO A 7 -3.87 0.82 -8.87
CA PRO A 7 -3.09 1.94 -8.38
C PRO A 7 -2.14 2.48 -9.45
N SER A 8 -1.88 3.79 -9.41
CA SER A 8 -0.73 4.39 -10.10
C SER A 8 0.50 4.29 -9.20
N LEU A 9 1.56 3.62 -9.64
CA LEU A 9 2.81 3.47 -8.91
C LEU A 9 3.98 3.90 -9.80
N SER A 10 5.01 4.49 -9.20
CA SER A 10 6.31 4.64 -9.85
C SER A 10 6.93 3.26 -10.10
N CYS A 11 7.80 3.12 -11.10
CA CYS A 11 8.46 1.83 -11.37
C CYS A 11 9.22 1.28 -10.15
N PRO A 12 10.01 2.08 -9.41
CA PRO A 12 10.64 1.60 -8.18
C PRO A 12 9.63 1.13 -7.13
N MET A 13 8.55 1.88 -6.92
CA MET A 13 7.53 1.51 -5.94
C MET A 13 6.78 0.22 -6.33
N ALA A 14 6.48 0.03 -7.61
CA ALA A 14 5.87 -1.21 -8.12
C ALA A 14 6.78 -2.42 -7.87
N LEU A 15 8.09 -2.28 -8.10
CA LEU A 15 9.06 -3.33 -7.79
C LEU A 15 9.13 -3.60 -6.28
N SER A 16 9.23 -2.56 -5.46
CA SER A 16 9.25 -2.70 -4.00
C SER A 16 7.98 -3.39 -3.48
N PHE A 17 6.81 -3.04 -4.02
CA PHE A 17 5.54 -3.68 -3.67
C PHE A 17 5.55 -5.18 -4.03
N PHE A 18 5.98 -5.54 -5.23
CA PHE A 18 6.07 -6.95 -5.65
C PHE A 18 7.03 -7.74 -4.76
N MET A 19 8.20 -7.17 -4.44
CA MET A 19 9.16 -7.81 -3.54
C MET A 19 8.61 -7.96 -2.13
N TRP A 20 7.91 -6.96 -1.60
CA TRP A 20 7.24 -7.03 -0.31
C TRP A 20 6.15 -8.11 -0.29
N GLU A 21 5.30 -8.18 -1.31
CA GLU A 21 4.29 -9.24 -1.43
C GLU A 21 4.95 -10.61 -1.34
N ARG A 22 5.92 -10.85 -2.23
CA ARG A 22 6.51 -12.17 -2.44
C ARG A 22 7.33 -12.65 -1.25
N HIS A 23 8.07 -11.74 -0.63
CA HIS A 23 9.10 -12.10 0.35
C HIS A 23 8.72 -11.79 1.79
N ALA A 24 7.76 -10.90 2.04
CA ALA A 24 7.32 -10.56 3.39
C ALA A 24 5.87 -10.96 3.64
N LEU A 25 4.95 -10.48 2.81
CA LEU A 25 3.51 -10.65 3.04
C LEU A 25 3.08 -12.12 2.95
N GLN A 26 3.36 -12.77 1.83
CA GLN A 26 2.89 -14.15 1.60
C GLN A 26 3.53 -15.16 2.58
N PRO A 27 4.83 -15.10 2.88
CA PRO A 27 5.42 -15.95 3.92
C PRO A 27 4.79 -15.72 5.29
N ALA A 28 4.58 -14.46 5.71
CA ALA A 28 3.96 -14.15 6.99
C ALA A 28 2.51 -14.65 7.06
N ALA A 29 1.74 -14.51 5.97
CA ALA A 29 0.35 -14.98 5.92
C ALA A 29 0.26 -16.50 6.06
N ARG A 30 1.12 -17.25 5.35
CA ARG A 30 1.19 -18.71 5.46
C ARG A 30 1.60 -19.16 6.86
N GLN A 31 2.59 -18.51 7.46
CA GLN A 31 3.06 -18.87 8.80
C GLN A 31 2.02 -18.60 9.89
N ARG A 32 1.28 -17.49 9.79
CA ARG A 32 0.34 -17.07 10.83
C ARG A 32 -1.07 -17.64 10.65
N PHE A 33 -1.50 -17.83 9.41
CA PHE A 33 -2.90 -18.18 9.10
C PHE A 33 -3.03 -19.47 8.29
N GLY A 34 -1.92 -20.10 7.88
CA GLY A 34 -1.96 -21.31 7.05
C GLY A 34 -2.45 -21.09 5.62
N GLN A 35 -2.74 -19.84 5.23
CA GLN A 35 -3.34 -19.50 3.94
C GLN A 35 -2.75 -18.21 3.35
N PRO A 36 -2.71 -18.07 2.00
CA PRO A 36 -2.17 -16.89 1.35
C PRO A 36 -3.13 -15.69 1.42
N VAL A 37 -2.59 -14.49 1.26
CA VAL A 37 -3.38 -13.29 0.93
C VAL A 37 -3.74 -13.34 -0.55
N VAL A 38 -5.01 -13.09 -0.87
CA VAL A 38 -5.52 -13.12 -2.24
C VAL A 38 -5.93 -11.74 -2.75
N ALA A 39 -6.23 -10.79 -1.86
CA ALA A 39 -6.51 -9.41 -2.22
C ALA A 39 -5.94 -8.40 -1.20
N ILE A 40 -5.66 -7.20 -1.70
CA ILE A 40 -5.33 -6.01 -0.92
C ILE A 40 -6.28 -4.89 -1.33
N GLU A 41 -6.94 -4.29 -0.36
CA GLU A 41 -7.60 -3.00 -0.54
C GLU A 41 -6.66 -1.88 -0.11
N HIS A 42 -6.66 -0.78 -0.85
CA HIS A 42 -5.78 0.37 -0.62
C HIS A 42 -6.58 1.68 -0.64
N LEU A 43 -6.07 2.71 0.01
CA LEU A 43 -6.72 4.02 0.10
C LEU A 43 -6.16 5.04 -0.89
N GLY A 44 -5.04 4.74 -1.53
CA GLY A 44 -4.48 5.59 -2.55
C GLY A 44 -3.02 5.28 -2.83
N SER A 45 -2.57 5.72 -4.00
CA SER A 45 -1.18 5.59 -4.44
C SER A 45 -0.65 6.86 -5.10
N TYR A 46 -1.52 7.80 -5.48
CA TYR A 46 -1.14 9.07 -6.08
C TYR A 46 -1.99 10.23 -5.58
N ALA A 47 -1.32 11.30 -5.14
CA ALA A 47 -1.93 12.58 -4.82
C ALA A 47 -0.86 13.69 -4.89
N CYS A 48 -0.94 14.56 -5.90
CA CYS A 48 0.03 15.65 -6.09
C CYS A 48 -0.16 16.76 -5.05
N ARG A 49 0.44 16.59 -3.87
CA ARG A 49 0.38 17.55 -2.77
C ARG A 49 1.65 17.54 -1.91
N ASN A 50 1.79 18.57 -1.09
CA ASN A 50 2.78 18.57 -0.01
C ASN A 50 2.35 17.61 1.11
N VAL A 51 3.32 17.20 1.94
CA VAL A 51 3.02 16.55 3.21
C VAL A 51 2.15 17.50 4.04
N ASN A 52 1.01 17.02 4.53
CA ASN A 52 0.18 17.80 5.44
C ASN A 52 0.89 17.82 6.80
N ARG A 53 1.25 19.01 7.28
CA ARG A 53 1.91 19.22 8.59
C ARG A 53 1.01 19.91 9.62
N GLY A 54 -0.28 20.13 9.30
CA GLY A 54 -1.21 20.89 10.14
C GLY A 54 -1.14 22.41 9.89
N GLU A 55 -1.86 23.18 10.72
CA GLU A 55 -1.87 24.64 10.67
C GLU A 55 -0.46 25.22 10.91
N GLY A 56 -0.04 26.19 10.08
CA GLY A 56 1.31 26.78 10.12
C GLY A 56 2.31 26.19 9.13
N ALA A 57 1.86 25.41 8.14
CA ALA A 57 2.76 24.85 7.12
C ALA A 57 3.54 25.95 6.35
N VAL A 58 4.87 25.90 6.47
CA VAL A 58 5.82 26.89 5.95
C VAL A 58 5.91 26.81 4.40
N PRO A 59 6.10 27.94 3.69
CA PRO A 59 6.52 27.92 2.28
C PRO A 59 7.74 27.01 2.08
N GLY A 60 7.67 26.10 1.10
CA GLY A 60 8.73 25.10 0.84
C GLY A 60 8.52 23.73 1.52
N ALA A 61 7.32 23.43 2.02
CA ALA A 61 6.99 22.12 2.57
C ALA A 61 7.34 20.97 1.61
N SER A 62 7.95 19.91 2.16
CA SER A 62 8.38 18.75 1.36
C SER A 62 7.20 18.06 0.67
N ARG A 63 7.43 17.58 -0.55
CA ARG A 63 6.43 16.84 -1.32
C ARG A 63 6.15 15.50 -0.66
N SER A 64 4.87 15.12 -0.62
CA SER A 64 4.52 13.76 -0.20
C SER A 64 5.09 12.76 -1.20
N ARG A 65 5.46 11.55 -0.74
CA ARG A 65 5.83 10.44 -1.63
C ARG A 65 4.68 10.02 -2.56
N HIS A 66 3.43 10.25 -2.14
CA HIS A 66 2.25 10.11 -3.00
C HIS A 66 2.24 11.11 -4.18
N ALA A 67 2.95 12.24 -4.10
CA ALA A 67 3.00 13.19 -5.21
C ALA A 67 3.76 12.65 -6.43
N THR A 68 4.58 11.62 -6.23
CA THR A 68 5.39 10.95 -7.27
C THR A 68 5.02 9.48 -7.42
N ALA A 69 3.85 9.06 -6.92
CA ALA A 69 3.40 7.67 -6.92
C ALA A 69 4.39 6.69 -6.25
N ASP A 70 5.18 7.19 -5.29
CA ASP A 70 6.25 6.46 -4.61
C ASP A 70 5.85 6.06 -3.17
N ALA A 71 4.55 5.79 -3.01
CA ALA A 71 3.88 5.35 -1.80
C ALA A 71 2.55 4.64 -2.14
N LEU A 72 2.10 3.76 -1.24
CA LEU A 72 0.82 3.04 -1.32
C LEU A 72 0.26 2.88 0.09
N ASP A 73 -0.95 3.35 0.32
CA ASP A 73 -1.64 3.21 1.61
C ASP A 73 -2.51 1.93 1.62
N VAL A 74 -2.10 0.90 2.37
CA VAL A 74 -2.83 -0.37 2.48
C VAL A 74 -3.90 -0.29 3.57
N ALA A 75 -5.15 -0.64 3.24
CA ALA A 75 -6.29 -0.65 4.16
C ALA A 75 -6.59 -2.04 4.75
N SER A 76 -6.68 -3.06 3.90
CA SER A 76 -7.04 -4.41 4.34
C SER A 76 -6.41 -5.50 3.49
N LEU A 77 -6.37 -6.71 4.04
CA LEU A 77 -5.89 -7.92 3.37
C LEU A 77 -6.98 -8.99 3.42
N THR A 78 -7.33 -9.56 2.28
CA THR A 78 -8.25 -10.71 2.21
C THR A 78 -7.45 -11.99 2.10
N LEU A 79 -7.66 -12.93 3.02
CA LEU A 79 -7.10 -14.27 2.95
C LEU A 79 -7.90 -15.19 2.04
N ALA A 80 -7.29 -16.26 1.51
CA ALA A 80 -7.95 -17.18 0.58
C ALA A 80 -9.27 -17.78 1.11
N GLY A 81 -9.39 -18.00 2.43
CA GLY A 81 -10.62 -18.47 3.07
C GLY A 81 -11.72 -17.41 3.24
N GLY A 82 -11.56 -16.20 2.71
CA GLY A 82 -12.58 -15.14 2.76
C GLY A 82 -12.59 -14.27 4.03
N TYR A 83 -11.56 -14.38 4.88
CA TYR A 83 -11.39 -13.51 6.04
C TYR A 83 -10.68 -12.21 5.65
N ASP A 84 -11.30 -11.08 5.94
CA ASP A 84 -10.70 -9.75 5.81
C ASP A 84 -10.00 -9.36 7.11
N MET A 85 -8.70 -9.13 7.02
CA MET A 85 -7.90 -8.56 8.11
C MET A 85 -8.07 -7.04 8.10
N CYS A 86 -8.56 -6.48 9.21
CA CYS A 86 -8.81 -5.04 9.45
C CYS A 86 -10.21 -4.49 9.10
N ARG A 87 -11.29 -5.25 9.33
CA ARG A 87 -12.64 -4.68 9.38
C ARG A 87 -13.04 -4.27 10.79
#